data_AF-V9LIZ2-F1
#
_entry.id   AF-V9LIZ2-F1
#
_cell.length_a   1.000
_cell.length_b   1.000
_cell.length_c   1.000
_cell.angle_alpha   90.00
_cell.angle_beta   90.00
_cell.angle_gamma   90.00
#
_symmetry.space_group_name_H-M   'P 1'
#
loop_
_entity.id
_entity.type
_entity.pdbx_description
1 polymer ?
#
loop_
_entity_poly.entity_id
_entity_poly.type
_entity_poly.pdbx_seq_one_letter_code
_entity_poly.pdbx_strand_id
1 'polypeptide(L)'
;MGKIFRVAVLGYKGEKIIVDVAKDQKEFNEMTVLEFKKKLISKLPGYSGDPDEMRLIFVKTQLEDADKFSDHQIKDMSQIMMVLRLPGGGGMS
;
A
#
# COMPACT_ATOMS: atom_id res chain seq x y z
N MET A 1 9.81 15.15 20.11
CA MET A 1 8.72 14.55 19.31
C MET A 1 9.37 13.75 18.20
N GLY A 2 9.18 12.43 18.17
CA GLY A 2 9.77 11.57 17.14
C GLY A 2 9.12 11.79 15.77
N LYS A 3 9.89 11.71 14.69
CA LYS A 3 9.38 11.77 13.32
C LYS A 3 8.52 10.52 13.06
N ILE A 4 7.35 10.69 12.46
CA ILE A 4 6.56 9.57 11.93
C ILE A 4 6.75 9.55 10.42
N PHE A 5 7.14 8.39 9.90
CA PHE A 5 7.28 8.16 8.47
C PHE A 5 5.93 7.81 7.87
N ARG A 6 5.60 8.43 6.74
CA ARG A 6 4.29 8.32 6.11
C ARG A 6 4.41 7.96 4.65
N VAL A 7 3.37 7.35 4.10
CA VAL A 7 3.22 7.12 2.66
C VAL A 7 1.87 7.65 2.21
N ALA A 8 1.86 8.32 1.07
CA ALA A 8 0.63 8.74 0.42
C ALA A 8 0.16 7.66 -0.55
N VAL A 9 -1.11 7.28 -0.45
CA VAL A 9 -1.75 6.32 -1.35
C VAL A 9 -2.82 7.02 -2.15
N LEU A 10 -2.74 6.92 -3.47
CA LEU A 10 -3.81 7.32 -4.37
C LEU A 10 -4.76 6.13 -4.58
N GLY A 11 -5.98 6.24 -4.05
CA GLY A 11 -7.03 5.24 -4.14
C GLY A 11 -7.72 5.20 -5.50
N TYR A 12 -8.56 4.18 -5.71
CA TYR A 12 -9.25 3.93 -6.98
C TYR A 12 -10.40 4.90 -7.25
N LYS A 13 -10.90 5.63 -6.24
CA LYS A 13 -11.90 6.70 -6.40
C LYS A 13 -11.23 8.08 -6.53
N GLY A 14 -9.91 8.13 -6.65
CA GLY A 14 -9.13 9.37 -6.73
C GLY A 14 -8.85 10.02 -5.37
N GLU A 15 -9.21 9.36 -4.26
CA GLU A 15 -8.90 9.81 -2.92
C GLU A 15 -7.41 9.68 -2.61
N LYS A 16 -6.86 10.63 -1.83
CA LYS A 16 -5.49 10.55 -1.33
C LYS A 16 -5.53 10.22 0.15
N ILE A 17 -4.99 9.06 0.52
CA ILE A 17 -4.90 8.59 1.91
C ILE A 17 -3.46 8.75 2.38
N ILE A 18 -3.25 9.33 3.55
CA ILE A 18 -1.94 9.36 4.21
C ILE A 18 -1.92 8.28 5.28
N VAL A 19 -0.95 7.37 5.19
CA VAL A 19 -0.79 6.26 6.11
C VAL A 19 0.47 6.48 6.95
N ASP A 20 0.34 6.47 8.27
CA ASP A 20 1.47 6.41 9.18
C ASP A 20 2.07 4.99 9.14
N VAL A 21 3.34 4.89 8.76
CA VAL A 21 4.01 3.61 8.49
C VAL A 21 4.84 3.17 9.68
N ALA A 22 5.74 4.03 10.16
CA ALA A 22 6.78 3.69 11.12
C ALA A 22 7.25 4.91 11.93
N LYS A 23 7.91 4.68 13.06
CA LYS A 23 8.47 5.74 13.93
C LYS A 23 9.96 5.99 13.74
N ASP A 24 10.64 5.10 13.02
CA ASP A 24 12.04 5.25 12.65
C ASP A 24 12.30 4.71 11.23
N GLN A 25 13.48 5.07 10.70
CA GLN A 25 13.86 4.74 9.33
C GLN A 25 14.08 3.24 9.12
N LYS A 26 14.51 2.51 10.15
CA LYS A 26 14.80 1.07 10.04
C LYS A 26 13.48 0.31 9.89
N GLU A 27 12.53 0.56 10.78
CA GLU A 27 11.16 0.01 10.70
C GLU A 27 10.51 0.40 9.37
N PHE A 28 10.70 1.64 8.90
CA PHE A 28 10.20 2.07 7.60
C PHE A 28 10.80 1.28 6.44
N ASN A 29 12.12 1.08 6.44
CA ASN A 29 12.83 0.39 5.36
C ASN A 29 12.56 -1.12 5.34
N GLU A 30 12.31 -1.72 6.52
CA GLU A 30 12.01 -3.14 6.70
C GLU A 30 10.53 -3.48 6.49
N MET A 31 9.64 -2.47 6.48
CA MET A 31 8.21 -2.62 6.17
C MET A 31 8.01 -3.38 4.87
N THR A 32 7.32 -4.51 4.96
CA THR A 32 6.92 -5.27 3.77
C THR A 32 5.68 -4.66 3.12
N VAL A 33 5.52 -4.90 1.83
CA VAL A 33 4.33 -4.47 1.08
C VAL A 33 3.06 -5.11 1.64
N LEU A 34 3.10 -6.38 2.05
CA LEU A 34 1.97 -7.07 2.67
C LEU A 34 1.52 -6.41 3.99
N GLU A 35 2.47 -6.07 4.87
CA GLU A 35 2.18 -5.38 6.13
C GLU A 35 1.58 -3.99 5.87
N PHE A 36 2.13 -3.28 4.88
CA PHE A 36 1.61 -1.98 4.48
C PHE A 36 0.19 -2.07 3.91
N LYS A 37 -0.11 -3.05 3.05
CA LYS A 37 -1.48 -3.31 2.54
C LYS A 37 -2.46 -3.50 3.69
N LYS A 38 -2.12 -4.31 4.69
CA LYS A 38 -2.96 -4.51 5.89
C LYS A 38 -3.22 -3.20 6.65
N LYS A 39 -2.19 -2.35 6.82
CA LYS A 39 -2.36 -1.02 7.43
C LYS A 39 -3.27 -0.12 6.58
N LEU A 40 -3.09 -0.12 5.27
CA LEU A 40 -3.88 0.69 4.34
C LEU A 40 -5.36 0.29 4.35
N ILE A 41 -5.67 -1.01 4.34
CA ILE A 41 -7.04 -1.53 4.40
C ILE A 41 -7.75 -1.02 5.64
N SER A 42 -7.08 -0.99 6.80
CA SER A 42 -7.66 -0.44 8.04
C SER A 42 -8.00 1.05 7.98
N LYS A 43 -7.43 1.79 7.02
CA LYS A 43 -7.63 3.24 6.81
C LYS A 43 -8.57 3.55 5.65
N LEU A 44 -8.88 2.58 4.79
CA LEU A 44 -9.74 2.79 3.63
C LEU A 44 -11.21 2.80 4.04
N PRO A 45 -11.96 3.90 3.79
CA PRO A 45 -13.37 3.95 4.12
C PRO A 45 -14.17 3.06 3.17
N GLY A 46 -14.87 2.07 3.73
CA GLY A 46 -15.78 1.19 2.97
C GLY A 46 -15.10 0.12 2.12
N TYR A 47 -13.81 -0.15 2.34
CA TYR A 47 -13.12 -1.31 1.76
C TYR A 47 -12.80 -2.32 2.87
N SER A 48 -13.27 -3.55 2.70
CA SER A 48 -12.97 -4.68 3.59
C SER A 48 -12.44 -5.90 2.81
N GLY A 49 -11.96 -5.67 1.58
CA GLY A 49 -11.45 -6.72 0.70
C GLY A 49 -10.09 -7.26 1.14
N ASP A 50 -9.67 -8.32 0.49
CA ASP A 50 -8.40 -9.01 0.78
C ASP A 50 -7.21 -8.17 0.29
N PRO A 51 -6.06 -8.15 1.00
CA PRO A 51 -4.79 -7.67 0.45
C PRO A 51 -4.44 -8.19 -0.96
N ASP A 52 -4.86 -9.42 -1.30
CA ASP A 52 -4.59 -10.06 -2.59
C ASP A 52 -5.43 -9.46 -3.74
N GLU A 53 -6.57 -8.85 -3.40
CA GLU A 53 -7.42 -8.11 -4.35
C GLU A 53 -6.87 -6.71 -4.65
N MET A 54 -5.86 -6.26 -3.91
CA MET A 54 -5.24 -4.95 -4.05
C MET A 54 -3.84 -5.07 -4.64
N ARG A 55 -3.58 -4.28 -5.70
CA ARG A 55 -2.22 -4.09 -6.22
C ARG A 55 -1.75 -2.69 -5.88
N LEU A 56 -0.51 -2.61 -5.45
CA LEU A 56 0.19 -1.37 -5.21
C LEU A 56 1.22 -1.16 -6.31
N ILE A 57 1.22 0.04 -6.90
CA ILE A 57 2.12 0.43 -7.97
C ILE A 57 2.91 1.63 -7.48
N PHE A 58 4.22 1.49 -7.48
CA PHE A 58 5.14 2.60 -7.24
C PHE A 58 5.87 2.94 -8.52
N VAL A 59 5.72 4.20 -8.96
CA VAL A 59 6.24 4.67 -10.25
C VAL A 59 5.66 3.85 -11.41
N LYS A 60 6.38 2.83 -11.89
CA LYS A 60 6.00 1.93 -12.99
C LYS A 60 6.13 0.45 -12.61
N THR A 61 6.36 0.17 -11.33
CA THR A 61 6.62 -1.18 -10.82
C THR A 61 5.45 -1.59 -9.94
N GLN A 62 4.86 -2.75 -10.23
CA GLN A 62 3.96 -3.41 -9.30
C GLN A 62 4.80 -3.95 -8.14
N LEU A 63 4.38 -3.66 -6.92
CA LEU A 63 5.06 -4.13 -5.72
C LEU A 63 4.58 -5.55 -5.37
N GLU A 64 5.52 -6.43 -5.04
CA GLU A 64 5.22 -7.79 -4.57
C GLU A 64 5.14 -7.83 -3.03
N ASP A 65 4.33 -8.73 -2.49
CA ASP A 65 4.00 -8.75 -1.05
C ASP A 65 5.21 -8.98 -0.13
N ALA A 66 6.20 -9.73 -0.62
CA ALA A 66 7.43 -10.03 0.10
C ALA A 66 8.48 -8.91 0.01
N ASP A 67 8.31 -7.95 -0.91
CA ASP A 67 9.26 -6.86 -1.08
C ASP A 67 9.20 -5.90 0.11
N LYS A 68 10.34 -5.32 0.43
CA LYS A 68 10.47 -4.27 1.43
C LYS A 68 10.44 -2.91 0.75
N PHE A 69 10.09 -1.88 1.52
CA PHE A 69 10.13 -0.50 1.03
C PHE A 69 11.52 -0.08 0.54
N SER A 70 12.57 -0.57 1.18
CA SER A 70 13.95 -0.30 0.78
C SER A 70 14.34 -0.89 -0.57
N ASP A 71 13.75 -2.02 -0.97
CA ASP A 71 14.03 -2.68 -2.26
C ASP A 71 13.58 -1.79 -3.44
N HIS A 72 12.54 -1.00 -3.22
CA HIS A 72 11.96 -0.07 -4.21
C HIS A 72 12.34 1.39 -3.99
N GLN A 73 13.25 1.67 -3.03
CA GLN A 73 13.65 3.01 -2.65
C GLN A 73 12.46 3.93 -2.29
N ILE A 74 11.41 3.35 -1.71
CA ILE A 74 10.28 4.12 -1.20
C ILE A 74 10.80 4.98 -0.04
N LYS A 75 10.44 6.26 -0.05
CA LYS A 75 10.82 7.26 0.95
C LYS A 75 9.61 7.81 1.68
N ASP A 76 9.86 8.48 2.80
CA ASP A 76 8.85 9.28 3.49
C ASP A 76 8.10 10.20 2.51
N MET A 77 6.78 10.24 2.62
CA MET A 77 5.85 10.97 1.75
C MET A 77 5.85 10.55 0.27
N SER A 78 6.44 9.40 -0.08
CA SER A 78 6.30 8.83 -1.42
C SER A 78 4.83 8.56 -1.75
N GLN A 79 4.50 8.63 -3.05
CA GLN A 79 3.16 8.35 -3.54
C GLN A 79 3.10 6.97 -4.19
N ILE A 80 2.21 6.12 -3.71
CA ILE A 80 1.90 4.80 -4.24
C ILE A 80 0.48 4.84 -4.83
N MET A 81 0.29 4.28 -6.03
CA MET A 81 -1.02 4.13 -6.65
C MET A 81 -1.62 2.77 -6.27
N MET A 82 -2.88 2.77 -5.89
CA MET A 82 -3.64 1.56 -5.57
C MET A 82 -4.62 1.25 -6.69
N VAL A 83 -4.61 0.01 -7.17
CA VAL A 83 -5.61 -0.51 -8.11
C VAL A 83 -6.24 -1.78 -7.55
N LEU A 84 -7.54 -1.93 -7.75
CA LEU A 84 -8.26 -3.13 -7.35
C LEU A 84 -8.27 -4.14 -8.50
N ARG A 85 -8.02 -5.41 -8.18
CA ARG A 85 -8.26 -6.52 -9.07
C ARG A 85 -9.75 -6.82 -9.03
N LEU A 86 -10.43 -6.66 -10.17
CA LEU A 86 -11.81 -7.12 -10.29
C LEU A 86 -11.82 -8.66 -10.28
N PRO A 87 -12.69 -9.30 -9.50
CA PRO A 87 -12.94 -10.73 -9.67
C PRO A 87 -13.44 -10.91 -11.11
N GLY A 88 -12.64 -11.59 -11.94
CA GLY A 88 -13.08 -11.97 -13.28
C GLY A 88 -14.33 -12.82 -13.10
N GLY A 89 -15.44 -12.39 -13.70
CA GLY A 89 -16.76 -12.99 -13.51
C GLY A 89 -16.64 -14.50 -13.50
N GLY A 90 -16.86 -15.10 -12.32
CA GLY A 90 -16.83 -16.54 -12.15
C GLY A 90 -17.72 -17.14 -13.23
N GLY A 91 -17.13 -17.96 -14.09
CA GLY A 91 -17.85 -18.63 -15.14
C GLY A 91 -19.09 -19.27 -14.52
N MET A 92 -20.25 -18.87 -15.02
CA MET A 92 -21.44 -19.71 -14.92
C MET A 92 -21.07 -21.03 -15.58
N SER A 93 -20.83 -22.05 -14.75
CA SER A 93 -20.81 -23.46 -15.15
C SER A 93 -21.77 -24.20 -14.25
#